data_AF-C6L6F1-F1
#
_entry.id   AF-C6L6F1-F1
#
_cell.length_a   1.000
_cell.length_b   1.000
_cell.length_c   1.000
_cell.angle_alpha   90.00
_cell.angle_beta   90.00
_cell.angle_gamma   90.00
#
_symmetry.space_group_name_H-M   'P 1'
#
loop_
_entity.id
_entity.type
_entity.pdbx_description
1 polymer ?
#
loop_
_entity_poly.entity_id
_entity_poly.type
_entity_poly.pdbx_seq_one_letter_code
_entity_poly.pdbx_strand_id
1 'polypeptide(L)'
;KALVAQTLAAFGGLDGSFNNAAIPQAGLPLAEVSLERFRQSMDINVTGTFLCMKYQILAMIERGTKGSIVNTASAAGVVGVPMHGEYVGAKHAVVGLTRVAAA
;
A
#
# COMPACT_ATOMS: atom_id res chain seq x y z
N LYS A 1 -7.29 9.94 5.32
CA LYS A 1 -8.66 10.49 5.45
C LYS A 1 -8.89 11.72 4.58
N ALA A 2 -8.12 12.81 4.77
CA ALA A 2 -8.34 14.08 4.06
C ALA A 2 -8.41 13.94 2.53
N LEU A 3 -7.48 13.19 1.92
CA LEU A 3 -7.46 12.93 0.47
C LEU A 3 -8.81 12.41 -0.04
N VAL A 4 -9.32 11.31 0.52
CA VAL A 4 -10.59 10.70 0.09
C VAL A 4 -11.76 11.66 0.30
N ALA A 5 -11.82 12.35 1.44
CA ALA A 5 -12.89 13.32 1.72
C ALA A 5 -12.90 14.46 0.69
N GLN A 6 -11.72 14.98 0.32
CA GLN A 6 -11.61 16.02 -0.70
C GLN A 6 -11.99 15.49 -2.08
N THR A 7 -11.61 14.26 -2.45
CA THR A 7 -12.04 13.63 -3.70
C THR A 7 -13.56 13.52 -3.78
N LEU A 8 -14.21 13.06 -2.71
CA LEU A 8 -15.67 12.97 -2.66
C LEU A 8 -16.34 14.34 -2.78
N ALA A 9 -15.79 15.36 -2.12
CA ALA A 9 -16.32 16.72 -2.20
C ALA A 9 -16.15 17.34 -3.60
N ALA A 10 -15.01 17.09 -4.24
CA ALA A 10 -14.68 17.68 -5.54
C ALA A 10 -15.37 16.97 -6.73
N PHE A 11 -15.50 15.64 -6.66
CA PHE A 11 -15.94 14.81 -7.79
C PHE A 11 -17.25 14.08 -7.54
N GLY A 12 -17.81 14.17 -6.33
CA GLY A 12 -19.06 13.51 -5.97
C GLY A 12 -18.96 11.99 -5.78
N GLY A 13 -17.78 11.40 -6.01
CA GLY A 13 -17.58 9.95 -5.92
C GLY A 13 -16.13 9.48 -6.00
N LEU A 14 -15.96 8.17 -5.84
CA LEU A 14 -14.69 7.45 -5.95
C LEU A 14 -14.95 6.08 -6.58
N ASP A 15 -14.71 5.96 -7.88
CA ASP A 15 -14.93 4.71 -8.62
C ASP A 15 -13.64 3.86 -8.71
N GLY A 16 -12.48 4.50 -8.59
CA GLY A 16 -11.18 3.85 -8.72
C GLY A 16 -10.11 4.51 -7.88
N SER A 17 -9.15 3.74 -7.40
CA SER A 17 -7.96 4.27 -6.73
C SER A 17 -6.71 3.44 -7.01
N PHE A 18 -5.55 4.11 -6.99
CA PHE A 18 -4.26 3.48 -7.25
C PHE A 18 -3.25 3.83 -6.15
N ASN A 19 -3.01 2.89 -5.25
CA ASN A 19 -2.09 3.02 -4.13
C ASN A 19 -0.68 2.64 -4.60
N ASN A 20 0.06 3.62 -5.11
CA ASN A 20 1.34 3.42 -5.78
C ASN A 20 2.56 3.94 -5.02
N ALA A 21 2.37 4.89 -4.10
CA ALA A 21 3.47 5.55 -3.41
C ALA A 21 4.39 4.53 -2.70
N ALA A 22 5.71 4.70 -2.91
CA ALA A 22 6.74 3.83 -2.38
C ALA A 22 8.05 4.63 -2.20
N ILE A 23 9.01 4.04 -1.50
CA ILE A 23 10.38 4.57 -1.40
C ILE A 23 11.38 3.65 -2.12
N PRO A 24 12.55 4.17 -2.52
CA PRO A 24 13.64 3.34 -3.06
C PRO A 24 14.02 2.21 -2.10
N GLN A 25 14.61 1.13 -2.60
CA GLN A 25 15.18 0.06 -1.77
C GLN A 25 16.44 0.55 -1.04
N ALA A 26 16.80 -0.10 0.07
CA ALA A 26 18.03 0.18 0.80
C ALA A 26 19.29 -0.29 0.06
N GLY A 27 19.20 -1.40 -0.69
CA GLY A 27 20.34 -1.94 -1.43
C GLY A 27 21.44 -2.52 -0.54
N LEU A 28 21.06 -3.06 0.63
CA LEU A 28 21.97 -3.60 1.64
C LEU A 28 21.66 -5.06 1.95
N PRO A 29 22.66 -5.86 2.37
CA PRO A 29 22.40 -7.17 2.94
C PRO A 29 21.40 -7.05 4.11
N LEU A 30 20.53 -8.05 4.30
CA LEU A 30 19.45 -7.97 5.29
C LEU A 30 19.95 -7.62 6.70
N ALA A 31 21.09 -8.18 7.09
CA ALA A 31 21.70 -7.94 8.41
C ALA A 31 22.26 -6.52 8.59
N GLU A 32 22.45 -5.76 7.51
CA GLU A 32 22.99 -4.41 7.52
C GLU A 32 21.90 -3.33 7.40
N VAL A 33 20.65 -3.72 7.14
CA VAL A 33 19.52 -2.77 7.10
C VAL A 33 19.25 -2.26 8.51
N SER A 34 19.37 -0.94 8.70
CA SER A 34 19.04 -0.32 9.98
C SER A 34 17.55 -0.49 10.31
N LEU A 35 17.22 -0.58 11.60
CA LEU A 35 15.84 -0.67 12.05
C LEU A 35 15.01 0.54 11.62
N GLU A 36 15.62 1.73 11.60
CA GLU A 36 14.98 2.95 11.11
C GLU A 36 14.60 2.83 9.63
N ARG A 37 15.52 2.34 8.80
CA ARG A 37 15.28 2.15 7.37
C ARG A 37 14.20 1.10 7.11
N PHE A 38 14.23 0.00 7.87
CA PHE A 38 13.18 -1.02 7.82
C PHE A 38 11.81 -0.43 8.17
N ARG A 39 11.72 0.32 9.27
CA ARG A 39 10.48 0.99 9.70
C ARG A 39 9.98 1.98 8.65
N GLN A 40 10.86 2.80 8.09
CA GLN A 40 10.49 3.72 7.03
C GLN A 40 9.91 3.01 5.80
N SER A 41 10.49 1.87 5.39
CA SER A 41 9.93 1.03 4.32
C SER A 41 8.53 0.53 4.68
N MET A 42 8.33 0.01 5.89
CA MET A 42 7.03 -0.48 6.34
C MET A 42 5.99 0.64 6.45
N ASP A 43 6.35 1.78 7.01
CA ASP A 43 5.45 2.91 7.20
C ASP A 43 4.93 3.45 5.86
N ILE A 44 5.82 3.60 4.87
CA ILE A 44 5.41 4.15 3.58
C ILE A 44 4.73 3.09 2.71
N ASN A 45 5.36 1.93 2.53
CA ASN A 45 4.86 0.92 1.59
C ASN A 45 3.65 0.15 2.13
N VAL A 46 3.60 -0.12 3.43
CA VAL A 46 2.55 -0.95 4.06
C VAL A 46 1.52 -0.10 4.77
N THR A 47 1.93 0.69 5.77
CA THR A 47 1.00 1.52 6.55
C THR A 47 0.32 2.56 5.67
N GLY A 48 1.05 3.21 4.76
CA GLY A 48 0.48 4.12 3.76
C GLY A 48 -0.60 3.46 2.89
N THR A 49 -0.28 2.30 2.30
CA THR A 49 -1.24 1.53 1.49
C THR A 49 -2.46 1.11 2.31
N PHE A 50 -2.26 0.58 3.53
CA PHE A 50 -3.34 0.21 4.44
C PHE A 50 -4.27 1.39 4.74
N LEU A 51 -3.72 2.56 5.07
CA LEU A 51 -4.51 3.75 5.36
C LEU A 51 -5.30 4.21 4.13
N CYS A 52 -4.71 4.18 2.95
CA CYS A 52 -5.42 4.47 1.71
C CYS A 52 -6.60 3.51 1.52
N MET A 53 -6.35 2.20 1.53
CA MET A 53 -7.40 1.18 1.41
C MET A 53 -8.50 1.39 2.44
N LYS A 54 -8.15 1.57 3.72
CA LYS A 54 -9.12 1.78 4.81
C LYS A 54 -10.12 2.88 4.47
N TYR A 55 -9.65 4.04 4.04
CA TYR A 55 -10.55 5.17 3.75
C TYR A 55 -11.25 5.05 2.39
N GLN A 56 -10.61 4.43 1.38
CA GLN A 56 -11.21 4.18 0.08
C GLN A 56 -12.37 3.17 0.20
N ILE A 57 -12.16 2.06 0.91
CA ILE A 57 -13.16 1.02 1.17
C ILE A 57 -14.35 1.61 1.94
N LEU A 58 -14.10 2.35 3.02
CA LEU A 58 -15.17 3.00 3.78
C LEU A 58 -16.01 3.93 2.92
N ALA A 59 -15.38 4.76 2.08
CA ALA A 59 -16.09 5.67 1.18
C ALA A 59 -16.93 4.93 0.13
N MET A 60 -16.42 3.83 -0.43
CA MET A 60 -17.16 3.00 -1.40
C MET A 60 -18.37 2.32 -0.75
N ILE A 61 -18.19 1.77 0.47
CA ILE A 61 -19.27 1.13 1.25
C ILE A 61 -20.36 2.16 1.61
N GLU A 62 -19.98 3.30 2.17
CA GLU A 62 -20.92 4.34 2.62
C GLU A 62 -21.80 4.87 1.48
N ARG A 63 -21.24 4.99 0.28
CA ARG A 63 -21.98 5.43 -0.92
C ARG A 63 -22.75 4.31 -1.61
N GLY A 64 -22.55 3.05 -1.22
CA GLY A 64 -23.12 1.89 -1.92
C GLY A 64 -22.60 1.76 -3.37
N THR A 65 -21.42 2.30 -3.68
CA THR A 65 -20.86 2.28 -5.03
C THR A 65 -19.86 1.17 -5.21
N LYS A 66 -19.94 0.47 -6.34
CA LYS A 66 -18.88 -0.44 -6.79
C LYS A 66 -17.68 0.39 -7.22
N GLY A 67 -16.49 -0.15 -7.01
CA GLY A 67 -15.25 0.47 -7.45
C GLY A 67 -14.10 -0.51 -7.49
N SER A 68 -12.91 -0.03 -7.83
CA SER A 68 -11.70 -0.83 -7.87
C SER A 68 -10.55 -0.14 -7.13
N ILE A 69 -9.85 -0.89 -6.29
CA ILE A 69 -8.65 -0.44 -5.60
C ILE A 69 -7.48 -1.26 -6.14
N VAL A 70 -6.51 -0.59 -6.73
CA VAL A 70 -5.29 -1.21 -7.25
C VAL A 70 -4.13 -0.83 -6.33
N ASN A 71 -3.45 -1.83 -5.76
CA ASN A 71 -2.29 -1.62 -4.92
C ASN A 71 -1.01 -2.04 -5.66
N THR A 72 -0.03 -1.15 -5.75
CA THR A 72 1.25 -1.48 -6.39
C THR A 72 2.13 -2.29 -5.44
N ALA A 73 2.17 -3.60 -5.66
CA ALA A 73 3.15 -4.48 -5.05
C ALA A 73 4.49 -4.43 -5.81
N SER A 74 5.04 -5.59 -6.17
CA SER A 74 6.20 -5.80 -7.04
C SER A 74 6.30 -7.28 -7.36
N ALA A 75 7.14 -7.68 -8.33
CA ALA A 75 7.65 -9.05 -8.40
C ALA A 75 8.25 -9.49 -7.05
N ALA A 76 8.91 -8.56 -6.34
CA ALA A 76 9.42 -8.76 -4.98
C ALA A 76 8.33 -9.01 -3.92
N GLY A 77 7.05 -8.91 -4.27
CA GLY A 77 5.92 -9.27 -3.39
C GLY A 77 5.54 -10.75 -3.43
N VAL A 78 6.19 -11.53 -4.30
CA VAL A 78 5.97 -12.98 -4.44
C VAL A 78 7.27 -13.81 -4.46
N VAL A 79 8.43 -13.15 -4.56
CA VAL A 79 9.76 -13.79 -4.49
C VAL A 79 10.73 -12.96 -3.65
N GLY A 80 11.77 -13.60 -3.15
CA GLY A 80 12.90 -12.90 -2.53
C GLY A 80 13.79 -12.24 -3.56
N VAL A 81 14.28 -11.03 -3.24
CA VAL A 81 15.28 -10.31 -4.04
C VAL A 81 16.46 -9.98 -3.12
N PRO A 82 17.69 -10.47 -3.40
CA PRO A 82 18.86 -10.15 -2.60
C PRO A 82 19.05 -8.64 -2.45
N MET A 83 19.62 -8.22 -1.31
CA MET A 83 19.92 -6.81 -0.99
C MET A 83 18.70 -5.89 -0.77
N HIS A 84 17.47 -6.41 -0.76
CA HIS A 84 16.24 -5.62 -0.71
C HIS A 84 15.23 -6.17 0.32
N GLY A 85 15.70 -6.75 1.42
CA GLY A 85 14.84 -7.49 2.36
C GLY A 85 13.72 -6.67 2.99
N GLU A 86 13.96 -5.40 3.31
CA GLU A 86 12.96 -4.47 3.82
C GLU A 86 11.86 -4.14 2.82
N TYR A 87 12.22 -4.09 1.53
CA TYR A 87 11.29 -3.83 0.45
C TYR A 87 10.50 -5.10 0.09
N VAL A 88 11.18 -6.25 0.01
CA VAL A 88 10.57 -7.57 -0.22
C VAL A 88 9.51 -7.86 0.84
N GLY A 89 9.85 -7.70 2.12
CA GLY A 89 8.91 -7.90 3.23
C GLY A 89 7.69 -6.99 3.12
N ALA A 90 7.92 -5.70 2.85
CA ALA A 90 6.83 -4.74 2.65
C ALA A 90 5.93 -5.10 1.46
N LYS A 91 6.48 -5.50 0.32
CA LYS A 91 5.68 -5.86 -0.87
C LYS A 91 4.92 -7.16 -0.72
N HIS A 92 5.42 -8.13 0.06
CA HIS A 92 4.63 -9.30 0.46
C HIS A 92 3.44 -8.91 1.35
N ALA A 93 3.65 -7.99 2.30
CA ALA A 93 2.57 -7.49 3.15
C ALA A 93 1.46 -6.80 2.32
N VAL A 94 1.82 -6.00 1.30
CA VAL A 94 0.84 -5.39 0.37
C VAL A 94 0.02 -6.45 -0.36
N VAL A 95 0.64 -7.56 -0.81
CA VAL A 95 -0.09 -8.67 -1.44
C VAL A 95 -1.08 -9.30 -0.46
N GLY A 96 -0.66 -9.57 0.78
CA GLY A 96 -1.54 -10.12 1.82
C GLY A 96 -2.73 -9.21 2.14
N LEU A 97 -2.46 -7.91 2.34
CA LEU A 97 -3.48 -6.88 2.56
C LEU A 97 -4.49 -6.83 1.41
N THR A 98 -4.02 -6.88 0.17
CA THR A 98 -4.88 -6.85 -1.03
C THR A 98 -5.78 -8.09 -1.11
N ARG A 99 -5.24 -9.28 -0.80
CA ARG A 99 -6.01 -10.52 -0.80
C ARG A 99 -7.11 -10.52 0.27
N VAL A 100 -6.82 -10.01 1.46
CA VAL A 100 -7.82 -9.89 2.53
C VAL A 100 -8.91 -8.89 2.15
N ALA A 101 -8.55 -7.75 1.56
CA ALA A 101 -9.53 -6.75 1.14
C ALA A 101 -10.46 -7.23 0.00
N ALA A 102 -10.02 -8.21 -0.78
CA ALA A 102 -10.77 -8.77 -1.92
C ALA A 102 -11.62 -10.00 -1.58
N ALA A 103 -11.46 -10.59 -0.38
CA ALA A 103 -12.19 -11.77 0.06
C ALA A 103 -13.57 -11.41 0.62
#